data_AF-A0A815XP53-F1
#
_entry.id   AF-A0A815XP53-F1
#
_cell.length_a   1.000
_cell.length_b   1.000
_cell.length_c   1.000
_cell.angle_alpha   90.00
_cell.angle_beta   90.00
_cell.angle_gamma   90.00
#
_symmetry.space_group_name_H-M   'P 1'
#
loop_
_entity.id
_entity.type
_entity.pdbx_description
1 polymer ?
#
loop_
_entity_poly.entity_id
_entity_poly.type
_entity_poly.pdbx_seq_one_letter_code
_entity_poly.pdbx_strand_id
1 'polypeptide(L)'
;SFSAQTAYSVRFLPYSLAAGDFNNDTQLDIVAANYGDDSISVLLGYDIGALENEISFAPADGSLLRGVVVSDVNNDILLDVIVANYGTNTIGAFLGHNNSTFENQLKFSMGFNAHPYTIAIGDFNTDGQADISVVDRGTKSIGLLLGNGNGMFRIQDSHGRNYEFPPLFIGAGDFDNDSRSDIVVAYDGTDNIDVLVAYESGSLTKHMIYSAGSSPQCVTVADLNKDTLLDIVVANVNGNNISVLLGYGNGSFGNQMTYSTGSYPQSVAVGDFNSDTQLDIVVANRGDNTISVLLGYGNGSFGSQMAYSTGSYPQSVAVGDFNSDTQLDIVVANR
;
A
#
# COMPACT_ATOMS: atom_id res chain seq x y z
N SER A 1 -22.39 7.38 -9.41
CA SER A 1 -22.27 8.51 -8.45
C SER A 1 -22.27 7.92 -7.07
N PHE A 2 -21.31 8.29 -6.22
CA PHE A 2 -21.26 7.77 -4.84
C PHE A 2 -22.43 8.28 -3.99
N SER A 3 -22.83 7.47 -3.02
CA SER A 3 -23.83 7.80 -2.00
C SER A 3 -23.27 8.84 -1.00
N ALA A 4 -24.06 9.16 0.04
CA ALA A 4 -23.63 10.11 1.06
C ALA A 4 -22.48 9.55 1.92
N GLN A 5 -21.57 10.43 2.33
CA GLN A 5 -20.42 10.05 3.15
C GLN A 5 -20.82 9.77 4.59
N THR A 6 -20.27 8.69 5.14
CA THR A 6 -20.32 8.39 6.57
C THR A 6 -18.90 8.54 7.15
N ALA A 7 -18.80 9.13 8.34
CA ALA A 7 -17.52 9.35 9.01
C ALA A 7 -17.42 8.48 10.26
N TYR A 8 -16.27 7.83 10.41
CA TYR A 8 -15.95 6.98 11.55
C TYR A 8 -14.71 7.51 12.26
N SER A 9 -14.70 7.42 13.58
CA SER A 9 -13.58 7.90 14.39
C SER A 9 -12.66 6.76 14.76
N VAL A 10 -11.37 6.96 14.56
CA VAL A 10 -10.32 6.13 15.15
C VAL A 10 -9.71 6.82 16.36
N ARG A 11 -8.93 6.06 17.14
CA ARG A 11 -8.32 6.53 18.37
C ARG A 11 -7.40 7.74 18.15
N PHE A 12 -6.64 7.74 17.05
CA PHE A 12 -5.68 8.80 16.71
C PHE A 12 -5.52 8.94 15.20
N LEU A 13 -4.82 9.99 14.75
CA LEU A 13 -4.66 10.39 13.34
C LEU A 13 -4.24 9.23 12.41
N PRO A 14 -5.16 8.64 11.62
CA PRO A 14 -4.85 7.51 10.75
C PRO A 14 -3.87 7.96 9.65
N TYR A 15 -2.89 7.11 9.33
CA TYR A 15 -1.88 7.40 8.32
C TYR A 15 -1.98 6.51 7.10
N SER A 16 -2.19 5.21 7.32
CA SER A 16 -2.30 4.19 6.28
C SER A 16 -3.47 3.28 6.61
N LEU A 17 -4.17 2.82 5.59
CA LEU A 17 -5.29 1.88 5.69
C LEU A 17 -4.95 0.58 4.96
N ALA A 18 -5.50 -0.52 5.44
CA ALA A 18 -5.68 -1.75 4.68
C ALA A 18 -7.07 -2.32 4.96
N ALA A 19 -7.62 -3.05 4.00
CA ALA A 19 -8.94 -3.67 4.09
C ALA A 19 -8.80 -5.19 4.07
N GLY A 20 -9.67 -5.87 4.81
CA GLY A 20 -9.69 -7.32 4.89
C GLY A 20 -10.76 -7.78 5.86
N ASP A 21 -11.12 -9.05 5.82
CA ASP A 21 -12.06 -9.66 6.77
C ASP A 21 -11.26 -10.26 7.94
N PHE A 22 -11.22 -9.57 9.09
CA PHE A 22 -10.43 -9.99 10.26
C PHE A 22 -11.22 -10.84 11.25
N ASN A 23 -12.53 -11.00 11.04
CA ASN A 23 -13.41 -11.78 11.91
C ASN A 23 -14.09 -12.97 11.19
N ASN A 24 -13.79 -13.16 9.91
CA ASN A 24 -14.36 -14.13 8.97
C ASN A 24 -15.90 -14.10 8.92
N ASP A 25 -16.49 -12.91 8.97
CA ASP A 25 -17.93 -12.73 8.83
C ASP A 25 -18.38 -12.40 7.40
N THR A 26 -17.44 -12.42 6.45
CA THR A 26 -17.58 -12.12 5.01
C THR A 26 -17.75 -10.64 4.67
N GLN A 27 -17.74 -9.75 5.66
CA GLN A 27 -17.73 -8.31 5.46
C GLN A 27 -16.30 -7.79 5.52
N LEU A 28 -16.04 -6.73 4.75
CA LEU A 28 -14.73 -6.08 4.80
C LEU A 28 -14.65 -5.17 6.03
N ASP A 29 -13.55 -5.32 6.75
CA ASP A 29 -13.13 -4.45 7.83
C ASP A 29 -12.01 -3.51 7.35
N ILE A 30 -11.65 -2.57 8.21
CA ILE A 30 -10.52 -1.67 8.00
C ILE A 30 -9.55 -1.78 9.16
N VAL A 31 -8.26 -1.97 8.86
CA VAL A 31 -7.19 -1.67 9.79
C VAL A 31 -6.56 -0.33 9.43
N ALA A 32 -6.37 0.52 10.45
CA ALA A 32 -5.71 1.81 10.35
C ALA A 32 -4.45 1.82 11.20
N ALA A 33 -3.30 2.13 10.59
CA ALA A 33 -2.11 2.51 11.33
C ALA A 33 -2.22 3.96 11.77
N ASN A 34 -2.29 4.19 13.08
CA ASN A 34 -2.44 5.51 13.66
C ASN A 34 -1.07 6.11 13.98
N TYR A 35 -0.90 7.37 13.60
CA TYR A 35 0.32 8.09 13.86
C TYR A 35 0.26 8.88 15.15
N GLY A 36 1.27 8.72 16.00
CA GLY A 36 1.46 9.59 17.18
C GLY A 36 1.07 8.95 18.50
N ASP A 37 0.38 7.82 18.48
CA ASP A 37 0.11 6.99 19.67
C ASP A 37 0.47 5.51 19.47
N ASP A 38 1.25 5.25 18.43
CA ASP A 38 1.79 3.98 18.00
C ASP A 38 0.75 2.89 17.79
N SER A 39 -0.54 3.23 17.69
CA SER A 39 -1.60 2.24 17.69
C SER A 39 -2.05 1.80 16.30
N ILE A 40 -2.50 0.55 16.19
CA ILE A 40 -3.42 0.16 15.12
C ILE A 40 -4.85 0.22 15.64
N SER A 41 -5.81 0.64 14.82
CA SER A 41 -7.24 0.49 15.07
C SER A 41 -7.84 -0.45 14.04
N VAL A 42 -8.74 -1.33 14.47
CA VAL A 42 -9.55 -2.17 13.59
C VAL A 42 -11.00 -1.70 13.70
N LEU A 43 -11.59 -1.36 12.56
CA LEU A 43 -12.99 -1.01 12.44
C LEU A 43 -13.70 -2.16 11.73
N LEU A 44 -14.63 -2.81 12.42
CA LEU A 44 -15.35 -3.95 11.86
C LEU A 44 -16.52 -3.48 11.01
N GLY A 45 -16.66 -4.11 9.84
CA GLY A 45 -17.81 -4.00 8.97
C GLY A 45 -19.02 -4.69 9.59
N TYR A 46 -20.12 -3.97 9.69
CA TYR A 46 -21.42 -4.51 10.04
C TYR A 46 -22.45 -4.15 8.98
N ASP A 47 -23.50 -4.99 8.87
CA ASP A 47 -24.63 -4.86 7.95
C ASP A 47 -24.89 -3.40 7.55
N ILE A 48 -25.10 -3.13 6.27
CA ILE A 48 -25.33 -1.80 5.64
C ILE A 48 -24.13 -0.84 5.62
N GLY A 49 -22.90 -1.36 5.67
CA GLY A 49 -21.68 -0.57 5.46
C GLY A 49 -21.26 0.29 6.64
N ALA A 50 -21.69 -0.07 7.85
CA ALA A 50 -21.26 0.59 9.07
C ALA A 50 -19.89 0.03 9.50
N LEU A 51 -18.94 0.92 9.82
CA LEU A 51 -17.66 0.56 10.41
C LEU A 51 -17.66 0.93 11.91
N GLU A 52 -17.51 -0.04 12.80
CA GLU A 52 -17.41 0.24 14.25
C GLU A 52 -15.99 0.04 14.73
N ASN A 53 -15.41 1.04 15.41
CA ASN A 53 -14.09 0.89 16.02
C ASN A 53 -14.18 -0.06 17.21
N GLU A 54 -13.71 -1.29 17.02
CA GLU A 54 -13.87 -2.34 18.01
C GLU A 54 -12.61 -2.53 18.84
N ILE A 55 -11.43 -2.42 18.20
CA ILE A 55 -10.17 -2.79 18.85
C ILE A 55 -9.07 -1.81 18.46
N SER A 56 -8.22 -1.47 19.42
CA SER A 56 -6.96 -0.79 19.15
C SER A 56 -5.79 -1.42 19.93
N PHE A 57 -4.67 -1.62 19.26
CA PHE A 57 -3.45 -2.18 19.86
C PHE A 57 -2.35 -1.14 19.81
N ALA A 58 -1.65 -0.93 20.94
CA ALA A 58 -0.47 -0.07 21.00
C ALA A 58 0.76 -0.92 21.35
N PRO A 59 1.75 -1.08 20.45
CA PRO A 59 3.08 -1.60 20.77
C PRO A 59 3.81 -0.88 21.90
N ALA A 60 3.39 0.34 22.25
CA ALA A 60 3.88 1.13 23.38
C ALA A 60 5.40 1.31 23.42
N ASP A 61 6.03 1.39 22.24
CA ASP A 61 7.47 1.48 22.05
C ASP A 61 7.94 2.82 21.48
N GLY A 62 7.05 3.79 21.33
CA GLY A 62 7.32 5.11 20.75
C GLY A 62 7.28 5.14 19.22
N SER A 63 6.77 4.08 18.57
CA SER A 63 6.73 3.95 17.11
C SER A 63 5.61 4.73 16.43
N LEU A 64 6.00 5.65 15.57
CA LEU A 64 5.09 6.48 14.80
C LEU A 64 4.57 5.75 13.55
N LEU A 65 3.69 4.74 13.71
CA LEU A 65 3.27 3.84 12.65
C LEU A 65 3.02 4.53 11.29
N ARG A 66 3.53 3.90 10.23
CA ARG A 66 3.45 4.36 8.85
C ARG A 66 2.70 3.34 8.00
N GLY A 67 3.39 2.55 7.19
CA GLY A 67 2.77 1.53 6.36
C GLY A 67 2.10 0.44 7.20
N VAL A 68 0.92 0.02 6.74
CA VAL A 68 0.23 -1.19 7.19
C VAL A 68 -0.13 -2.00 5.95
N VAL A 69 0.07 -3.31 6.03
CA VAL A 69 -0.37 -4.29 5.03
C VAL A 69 -0.99 -5.48 5.73
N VAL A 70 -1.82 -6.22 5.00
CA VAL A 70 -2.55 -7.39 5.52
C VAL A 70 -2.27 -8.58 4.62
N SER A 71 -2.01 -9.72 5.22
CA SER A 71 -1.80 -11.00 4.53
C SER A 71 -1.81 -12.11 5.56
N ASP A 72 -2.21 -13.32 5.18
CA ASP A 72 -1.86 -14.51 5.93
C ASP A 72 -0.33 -14.73 5.78
N VAL A 73 0.43 -14.65 6.88
CA VAL A 73 1.89 -14.86 6.88
C VAL A 73 2.32 -16.09 7.67
N ASN A 74 1.38 -16.80 8.28
CA ASN A 74 1.60 -18.00 9.08
C ASN A 74 0.88 -19.24 8.53
N ASN A 75 0.24 -19.11 7.36
CA ASN A 75 -0.52 -20.11 6.63
C ASN A 75 -1.68 -20.70 7.45
N ASP A 76 -2.33 -19.89 8.29
CA ASP A 76 -3.45 -20.31 9.12
C ASP A 76 -4.82 -19.85 8.60
N ILE A 77 -4.87 -19.29 7.38
CA ILE A 77 -6.01 -18.71 6.66
C ILE A 77 -6.58 -17.41 7.27
N LEU A 78 -6.09 -16.95 8.41
CA LEU A 78 -6.51 -15.70 9.02
C LEU A 78 -5.62 -14.56 8.53
N LEU A 79 -6.20 -13.36 8.44
CA LEU A 79 -5.44 -12.19 8.06
C LEU A 79 -4.58 -11.71 9.24
N ASP A 80 -3.28 -11.58 8.98
CA ASP A 80 -2.33 -10.95 9.87
C ASP A 80 -2.11 -9.48 9.48
N VAL A 81 -1.65 -8.67 10.43
CA VAL A 81 -1.35 -7.25 10.22
C VAL A 81 0.15 -7.02 10.36
N ILE A 82 0.75 -6.42 9.33
CA ILE A 82 2.17 -6.10 9.30
C ILE A 82 2.34 -4.59 9.24
N VAL A 83 3.16 -4.03 10.13
CA VAL A 83 3.33 -2.58 10.29
C VAL A 83 4.79 -2.14 10.24
N ALA A 84 5.00 -0.96 9.66
CA ALA A 84 6.27 -0.25 9.73
C ALA A 84 6.31 0.63 11.00
N ASN A 85 7.15 0.26 11.97
CA ASN A 85 7.29 0.99 13.23
C ASN A 85 8.26 2.18 13.05
N TYR A 86 7.84 3.18 12.28
CA TYR A 86 8.68 4.35 11.99
C TYR A 86 9.12 5.07 13.28
N GLY A 87 10.33 5.63 13.27
CA GLY A 87 10.96 6.16 14.48
C GLY A 87 11.63 5.08 15.35
N THR A 88 11.46 3.81 15.02
CA THR A 88 12.22 2.69 15.58
C THR A 88 13.09 2.02 14.50
N ASN A 89 13.63 0.84 14.82
CA ASN A 89 14.43 0.01 13.94
C ASN A 89 13.73 -1.30 13.57
N THR A 90 12.40 -1.39 13.75
CA THR A 90 11.69 -2.66 13.56
C THR A 90 10.49 -2.54 12.63
N ILE A 91 10.16 -3.64 11.97
CA ILE A 91 8.78 -3.88 11.55
C ILE A 91 8.10 -4.77 12.59
N GLY A 92 6.77 -4.76 12.61
CA GLY A 92 5.97 -5.59 13.50
C GLY A 92 4.99 -6.47 12.72
N ALA A 93 4.75 -7.68 13.20
CA ALA A 93 3.66 -8.55 12.76
C ALA A 93 2.72 -8.85 13.93
N PHE A 94 1.43 -8.74 13.69
CA PHE A 94 0.34 -9.10 14.59
C PHE A 94 -0.39 -10.27 13.96
N LEU A 95 -0.27 -11.46 14.57
CA LEU A 95 -0.91 -12.65 14.04
C LEU A 95 -2.40 -12.67 14.42
N GLY A 96 -3.26 -12.87 13.44
CA GLY A 96 -4.70 -12.77 13.56
C GLY A 96 -5.32 -13.91 14.37
N HIS A 97 -6.49 -13.62 14.94
CA HIS A 97 -7.40 -14.61 15.49
C HIS A 97 -8.76 -14.46 14.82
N ASN A 98 -9.55 -15.54 14.78
CA ASN A 98 -10.88 -15.57 14.15
C ASN A 98 -11.98 -14.83 14.96
N ASN A 99 -11.65 -13.66 15.50
CA ASN A 99 -12.52 -12.83 16.32
C ASN A 99 -12.03 -11.37 16.35
N SER A 100 -11.32 -10.91 15.31
CA SER A 100 -10.71 -9.58 15.19
C SER A 100 -9.60 -9.24 16.21
N THR A 101 -9.23 -10.17 17.10
CA THR A 101 -8.10 -9.98 18.02
C THR A 101 -6.79 -10.48 17.41
N PHE A 102 -5.67 -10.05 17.97
CA PHE A 102 -4.34 -10.41 17.48
C PHE A 102 -3.43 -10.84 18.62
N GLU A 103 -2.43 -11.65 18.28
CA GLU A 103 -1.30 -11.94 19.15
C GLU A 103 -0.49 -10.68 19.50
N ASN A 104 0.36 -10.80 20.51
CA ASN A 104 1.34 -9.77 20.79
C ASN A 104 2.28 -9.57 19.60
N GLN A 105 2.64 -8.32 19.33
CA GLN A 105 3.47 -7.96 18.20
C GLN A 105 4.82 -8.70 18.20
N LEU A 106 5.07 -9.47 17.14
CA LEU A 106 6.39 -9.99 16.80
C LEU A 106 7.20 -8.87 16.15
N LYS A 107 8.42 -8.61 16.62
CA LYS A 107 9.26 -7.51 16.14
C LYS A 107 10.49 -8.03 15.41
N PHE A 108 10.72 -7.53 14.19
CA PHE A 108 11.86 -7.88 13.35
C PHE A 108 12.75 -6.66 13.17
N SER A 109 14.03 -6.76 13.56
CA SER A 109 14.98 -5.65 13.52
C SER A 109 15.55 -5.43 12.12
N MET A 110 15.32 -4.25 11.55
CA MET A 110 15.88 -3.82 10.27
C MET A 110 17.31 -3.27 10.37
N GLY A 111 17.88 -3.27 11.58
CA GLY A 111 19.22 -2.73 11.84
C GLY A 111 19.19 -1.30 12.39
N PHE A 112 20.35 -0.84 12.87
CA PHE A 112 20.45 0.45 13.54
C PHE A 112 20.14 1.61 12.59
N ASN A 113 19.27 2.53 13.03
CA ASN A 113 18.86 3.73 12.30
C ASN A 113 18.04 3.43 11.03
N ALA A 114 17.37 2.29 10.95
CA ALA A 114 16.60 1.90 9.76
C ALA A 114 15.41 2.84 9.49
N HIS A 115 14.61 3.14 10.52
CA HIS A 115 13.36 3.91 10.38
C HIS A 115 12.47 3.40 9.23
N PRO A 116 11.96 2.16 9.34
CA PRO A 116 11.11 1.57 8.31
C PRO A 116 9.87 2.42 8.10
N TYR A 117 9.45 2.58 6.84
CA TYR A 117 8.41 3.53 6.47
C TYR A 117 7.21 2.88 5.76
N THR A 118 7.39 2.20 4.64
CA THR A 118 6.33 1.41 3.99
C THR A 118 6.79 -0.02 3.72
N ILE A 119 5.82 -0.91 3.54
CA ILE A 119 6.01 -2.35 3.40
C ILE A 119 5.21 -2.83 2.19
N ALA A 120 5.73 -3.81 1.46
CA ALA A 120 4.96 -4.59 0.50
C ALA A 120 5.17 -6.08 0.73
N ILE A 121 4.09 -6.85 0.55
CA ILE A 121 4.09 -8.32 0.61
C ILE A 121 4.24 -8.87 -0.79
N GLY A 122 4.97 -9.97 -0.93
CA GLY A 122 5.11 -10.73 -2.16
C GLY A 122 5.71 -12.10 -1.87
N ASP A 123 5.89 -12.92 -2.90
CA ASP A 123 6.73 -14.12 -2.85
C ASP A 123 7.98 -13.83 -3.69
N PHE A 124 9.09 -13.43 -3.07
CA PHE A 124 10.30 -12.98 -3.78
C PHE A 124 11.23 -14.14 -4.13
N ASN A 125 10.99 -15.34 -3.60
CA ASN A 125 11.87 -16.48 -3.74
C ASN A 125 11.18 -17.73 -4.35
N THR A 126 9.90 -17.64 -4.71
CA THR A 126 9.03 -18.70 -5.23
C THR A 126 8.81 -19.90 -4.30
N ASP A 127 8.86 -19.70 -2.99
CA ASP A 127 8.60 -20.77 -2.00
C ASP A 127 7.12 -20.89 -1.60
N GLY A 128 6.27 -20.00 -2.13
CA GLY A 128 4.83 -19.96 -1.89
C GLY A 128 4.44 -19.31 -0.56
N GLN A 129 5.41 -18.78 0.20
CA GLN A 129 5.17 -18.13 1.48
C GLN A 129 5.19 -16.60 1.30
N ALA A 130 4.42 -15.91 2.14
CA ALA A 130 4.46 -14.46 2.17
C ALA A 130 5.82 -13.98 2.70
N ASP A 131 6.51 -13.20 1.88
CA ASP A 131 7.72 -12.47 2.21
C ASP A 131 7.42 -10.98 2.37
N ILE A 132 8.39 -10.24 2.93
CA ILE A 132 8.27 -8.80 3.18
C ILE A 132 9.40 -8.04 2.50
N SER A 133 9.04 -7.04 1.71
CA SER A 133 9.94 -5.95 1.33
C SER A 133 9.59 -4.68 2.11
N VAL A 134 10.60 -3.94 2.55
CA VAL A 134 10.44 -2.73 3.37
C VAL A 134 11.40 -1.65 2.94
N VAL A 135 10.95 -0.40 2.96
CA VAL A 135 11.82 0.75 2.73
C VAL A 135 12.23 1.40 4.04
N ASP A 136 13.53 1.59 4.19
CA ASP A 136 14.16 2.14 5.38
C ASP A 136 14.67 3.56 5.10
N ARG A 137 14.01 4.57 5.67
CA ARG A 137 14.33 5.98 5.40
C ARG A 137 15.63 6.43 6.03
N GLY A 138 15.98 5.88 7.20
CA GLY A 138 17.13 6.33 7.96
C GLY A 138 18.46 5.77 7.42
N THR A 139 18.46 4.53 6.94
CA THR A 139 19.60 3.90 6.24
C THR A 139 19.58 4.16 4.74
N LYS A 140 18.47 4.67 4.18
CA LYS A 140 18.24 4.86 2.74
C LYS A 140 18.43 3.56 1.97
N SER A 141 17.80 2.50 2.44
CA SER A 141 17.92 1.15 1.91
C SER A 141 16.55 0.49 1.73
N ILE A 142 16.56 -0.66 1.06
CA ILE A 142 15.42 -1.57 0.97
C ILE A 142 15.81 -2.84 1.70
N GLY A 143 14.99 -3.29 2.64
CA GLY A 143 15.14 -4.57 3.31
C GLY A 143 14.24 -5.63 2.68
N LEU A 144 14.75 -6.86 2.59
CA LEU A 144 14.00 -8.04 2.17
C LEU A 144 14.06 -9.09 3.27
N LEU A 145 12.89 -9.52 3.74
CA LEU A 145 12.73 -10.56 4.75
C LEU A 145 11.93 -11.72 4.16
N LEU A 146 12.52 -12.90 4.16
CA LEU A 146 11.89 -14.12 3.68
C LEU A 146 11.07 -14.78 4.78
N GLY A 147 9.81 -15.05 4.51
CA GLY A 147 8.89 -15.74 5.39
C GLY A 147 9.14 -17.24 5.41
N ASN A 148 8.85 -17.89 6.53
CA ASN A 148 8.86 -19.36 6.62
C ASN A 148 7.45 -19.96 6.73
N GLY A 149 6.40 -19.13 6.55
CA GLY A 149 4.99 -19.49 6.72
C GLY A 149 4.59 -19.91 8.12
N ASN A 150 5.18 -19.28 9.12
CA ASN A 150 4.78 -19.42 10.53
C ASN A 150 4.81 -18.06 11.26
N GLY A 151 4.70 -16.96 10.50
CA GLY A 151 4.83 -15.60 11.00
C GLY A 151 6.27 -15.16 11.32
N MET A 152 7.28 -16.03 11.16
CA MET A 152 8.69 -15.68 11.37
C MET A 152 9.40 -15.38 10.05
N PHE A 153 10.11 -14.26 10.03
CA PHE A 153 10.87 -13.79 8.88
C PHE A 153 12.38 -13.81 9.12
N ARG A 154 13.13 -14.16 8.08
CA ARG A 154 14.60 -14.06 8.06
C ARG A 154 15.02 -12.96 7.10
N ILE A 155 15.82 -12.01 7.58
CA ILE A 155 16.43 -11.00 6.72
C ILE A 155 17.38 -11.68 5.74
N GLN A 156 17.04 -11.63 4.46
CA GLN A 156 17.84 -12.19 3.39
C GLN A 156 18.82 -11.15 2.86
N ASP A 157 18.33 -9.92 2.72
CA ASP A 157 19.09 -8.83 2.14
C ASP A 157 18.77 -7.53 2.88
N SER A 158 19.78 -6.94 3.52
CA SER A 158 19.76 -5.54 4.00
C SER A 158 20.74 -4.67 3.21
N HIS A 159 21.20 -5.14 2.05
CA HIS A 159 22.34 -4.56 1.35
C HIS A 159 21.97 -3.25 0.64
N GLY A 160 22.44 -2.15 1.23
CA GLY A 160 23.74 -1.63 0.80
C GLY A 160 23.79 -0.84 -0.51
N ARG A 161 22.67 -0.58 -1.20
CA ARG A 161 22.59 0.65 -1.99
C ARG A 161 22.19 1.75 -1.03
N ASN A 162 23.16 2.57 -0.63
CA ASN A 162 22.84 3.90 -0.14
C ASN A 162 22.24 4.65 -1.32
N TYR A 163 20.91 4.63 -1.44
CA TYR A 163 20.24 5.49 -2.39
C TYR A 163 20.55 6.94 -1.98
N GLU A 164 20.73 7.79 -2.98
CA GLU A 164 21.01 9.21 -2.73
C GLU A 164 19.88 9.84 -1.90
N PHE A 165 18.64 9.42 -2.21
CA PHE A 165 17.39 9.88 -1.64
C PHE A 165 16.77 8.81 -0.72
N PRO A 166 16.15 9.20 0.41
CA PRO A 166 15.39 8.27 1.25
C PRO A 166 14.18 7.69 0.48
N PRO A 167 13.97 6.37 0.48
CA PRO A 167 12.78 5.77 -0.12
C PRO A 167 11.50 6.12 0.68
N LEU A 168 10.38 6.32 -0.01
CA LEU A 168 9.10 6.75 0.58
C LEU A 168 7.97 5.73 0.46
N PHE A 169 7.91 5.02 -0.66
CA PHE A 169 6.86 4.05 -0.91
C PHE A 169 7.43 2.86 -1.66
N ILE A 170 6.90 1.67 -1.38
CA ILE A 170 7.24 0.43 -2.08
C ILE A 170 5.95 -0.29 -2.48
N GLY A 171 5.91 -0.78 -3.72
CA GLY A 171 4.92 -1.72 -4.20
C GLY A 171 5.61 -3.00 -4.68
N ALA A 172 4.88 -4.11 -4.70
CA ALA A 172 5.37 -5.40 -5.17
C ALA A 172 4.42 -6.01 -6.21
N GLY A 173 4.97 -6.83 -7.10
CA GLY A 173 4.23 -7.54 -8.15
C GLY A 173 5.18 -8.20 -9.13
N ASP A 174 4.75 -9.24 -9.84
CA ASP A 174 5.54 -9.92 -10.87
C ASP A 174 5.56 -9.08 -12.16
N PHE A 175 6.63 -8.31 -12.40
CA PHE A 175 6.71 -7.40 -13.55
C PHE A 175 7.30 -8.07 -14.79
N ASP A 176 7.96 -9.21 -14.65
CA ASP A 176 8.60 -9.95 -15.74
C ASP A 176 8.05 -11.35 -16.02
N ASN A 177 6.95 -11.69 -15.35
CA ASN A 177 6.19 -12.94 -15.46
C ASN A 177 7.01 -14.18 -15.15
N ASP A 178 7.95 -14.08 -14.22
CA ASP A 178 8.79 -15.20 -13.78
C ASP A 178 8.26 -15.91 -12.53
N SER A 179 7.07 -15.52 -12.07
CA SER A 179 6.38 -15.98 -10.86
C SER A 179 7.04 -15.58 -9.53
N ARG A 180 8.06 -14.73 -9.56
CA ARG A 180 8.56 -14.02 -8.37
C ARG A 180 7.95 -12.63 -8.32
N SER A 181 7.75 -12.14 -7.11
CA SER A 181 7.46 -10.73 -6.89
C SER A 181 8.72 -9.90 -7.16
N ASP A 182 8.54 -8.80 -7.87
CA ASP A 182 9.49 -7.71 -8.03
C ASP A 182 9.05 -6.52 -7.17
N ILE A 183 9.82 -5.43 -7.18
CA ILE A 183 9.46 -4.20 -6.46
C ILE A 183 9.57 -2.94 -7.30
N VAL A 184 8.71 -1.97 -6.99
CA VAL A 184 8.78 -0.59 -7.45
C VAL A 184 8.93 0.33 -6.25
N VAL A 185 9.85 1.31 -6.33
CA VAL A 185 10.18 2.20 -5.22
C VAL A 185 10.13 3.66 -5.66
N ALA A 186 9.44 4.47 -4.86
CA ALA A 186 9.45 5.94 -4.95
C ALA A 186 10.33 6.53 -3.86
N TYR A 187 10.93 7.69 -4.11
CA TYR A 187 11.91 8.32 -3.22
C TYR A 187 11.64 9.81 -2.96
N ASP A 188 12.08 10.28 -1.80
CA ASP A 188 12.01 11.68 -1.37
C ASP A 188 13.14 12.50 -1.99
N GLY A 189 12.84 13.26 -3.06
CA GLY A 189 13.78 14.22 -3.66
C GLY A 189 14.22 13.91 -5.09
N THR A 190 13.59 12.96 -5.77
CA THR A 190 13.78 12.69 -7.20
C THR A 190 12.43 12.65 -7.90
N ASP A 191 12.41 12.76 -9.22
CA ASP A 191 11.21 12.69 -10.06
C ASP A 191 11.07 11.31 -10.75
N ASN A 192 11.80 10.32 -10.24
CA ASN A 192 11.90 8.97 -10.77
C ASN A 192 11.40 7.93 -9.76
N ILE A 193 10.98 6.79 -10.30
CA ILE A 193 10.81 5.54 -9.58
C ILE A 193 11.87 4.54 -10.03
N ASP A 194 12.25 3.64 -9.13
CA ASP A 194 13.14 2.52 -9.43
C ASP A 194 12.29 1.24 -9.48
N VAL A 195 12.51 0.43 -10.51
CA VAL A 195 11.97 -0.93 -10.61
C VAL A 195 13.12 -1.90 -10.42
N LEU A 196 12.97 -2.81 -9.46
CA LEU A 196 13.94 -3.85 -9.15
C LEU A 196 13.32 -5.22 -9.34
N VAL A 197 13.89 -6.00 -10.26
CA VAL A 197 13.42 -7.36 -10.57
C VAL A 197 14.21 -8.38 -9.76
N ALA A 198 13.49 -9.34 -9.17
CA ALA A 198 14.03 -10.43 -8.38
C ALA A 198 14.61 -11.54 -9.28
N TYR A 199 15.70 -12.16 -8.81
CA TYR A 199 16.31 -13.32 -9.48
C TYR A 199 16.09 -14.59 -8.66
N GLU A 200 16.46 -15.76 -9.21
CA GLU A 200 16.35 -17.07 -8.56
C GLU A 200 16.95 -17.15 -7.15
N SER A 201 17.89 -16.26 -6.81
CA SER A 201 18.48 -16.18 -5.48
C SER A 201 17.67 -15.35 -4.47
N GLY A 202 16.52 -14.79 -4.87
CA GLY A 202 15.75 -13.79 -4.11
C GLY A 202 16.39 -12.40 -4.08
N SER A 203 17.43 -12.15 -4.91
CA SER A 203 18.14 -10.88 -4.91
C SER A 203 17.59 -9.92 -5.98
N LEU A 204 17.44 -8.65 -5.60
CA LEU A 204 16.90 -7.55 -6.41
C LEU A 204 18.00 -6.87 -7.23
N THR A 205 18.44 -7.49 -8.34
CA THR A 205 19.68 -7.08 -9.02
C THR A 205 19.47 -6.31 -10.32
N LYS A 206 18.38 -6.53 -11.06
CA LYS A 206 18.07 -5.77 -12.28
C LYS A 206 17.33 -4.51 -11.88
N HIS A 207 17.96 -3.38 -12.16
CA HIS A 207 17.53 -2.07 -11.71
C HIS A 207 17.28 -1.16 -12.91
N MET A 208 16.04 -0.70 -13.04
CA MET A 208 15.62 0.23 -14.09
C MET A 208 15.02 1.47 -13.45
N ILE A 209 15.34 2.63 -14.02
CA ILE A 209 14.88 3.92 -13.51
C ILE A 209 13.90 4.48 -14.54
N TYR A 210 12.72 4.87 -14.08
CA TYR A 210 11.69 5.49 -14.92
C TYR A 210 11.34 6.87 -14.40
N SER A 211 11.15 7.82 -15.31
CA SER A 211 10.56 9.10 -14.94
C SER A 211 9.08 8.88 -14.58
N ALA A 212 8.71 9.32 -13.38
CA ALA A 212 7.35 9.24 -12.87
C ALA A 212 6.69 10.61 -12.70
N GLY A 213 7.45 11.67 -12.46
CA GLY A 213 6.89 13.01 -12.26
C GLY A 213 7.33 13.63 -10.94
N SER A 214 6.88 14.86 -10.68
CA SER A 214 7.49 15.68 -9.62
C SER A 214 7.18 15.15 -8.22
N SER A 215 8.23 14.65 -7.54
CA SER A 215 8.16 14.10 -6.17
C SER A 215 7.12 12.98 -6.01
N PRO A 216 7.42 11.76 -6.48
CA PRO A 216 6.52 10.62 -6.36
C PRO A 216 6.34 10.21 -4.89
N GLN A 217 5.09 10.02 -4.48
CA GLN A 217 4.70 9.87 -3.07
C GLN A 217 4.09 8.50 -2.74
N CYS A 218 3.43 7.88 -3.72
CA CYS A 218 2.78 6.58 -3.59
C CYS A 218 2.82 5.86 -4.94
N VAL A 219 2.94 4.53 -4.91
CA VAL A 219 2.87 3.66 -6.08
C VAL A 219 1.83 2.57 -5.87
N THR A 220 1.07 2.26 -6.92
CA THR A 220 0.11 1.15 -6.97
C THR A 220 0.36 0.36 -8.23
N VAL A 221 0.12 -0.96 -8.16
CA VAL A 221 0.37 -1.90 -9.23
C VAL A 221 -0.93 -2.63 -9.58
N ALA A 222 -1.28 -2.69 -10.87
CA ALA A 222 -2.41 -3.46 -11.38
C ALA A 222 -2.36 -3.58 -12.91
N ASP A 223 -3.06 -4.55 -13.48
CA ASP A 223 -3.30 -4.63 -14.93
C ASP A 223 -4.41 -3.66 -15.35
N LEU A 224 -4.05 -2.46 -15.85
CA LEU A 224 -4.97 -1.36 -16.15
C LEU A 224 -5.52 -1.43 -17.57
N ASN A 225 -4.97 -2.31 -18.41
CA ASN A 225 -5.32 -2.44 -19.83
C ASN A 225 -5.84 -3.85 -20.20
N LYS A 226 -5.96 -4.75 -19.22
CA LYS A 226 -6.42 -6.14 -19.33
C LYS A 226 -5.55 -7.01 -20.24
N ASP A 227 -4.25 -6.73 -20.31
CA ASP A 227 -3.30 -7.52 -21.10
C ASP A 227 -2.58 -8.60 -20.28
N THR A 228 -2.97 -8.78 -19.01
CA THR A 228 -2.40 -9.68 -17.99
C THR A 228 -1.01 -9.30 -17.49
N LEU A 229 -0.52 -8.12 -17.86
CA LEU A 229 0.75 -7.57 -17.41
C LEU A 229 0.49 -6.49 -16.38
N LEU A 230 1.33 -6.43 -15.35
CA LEU A 230 1.19 -5.42 -14.31
C LEU A 230 1.70 -4.06 -14.81
N ASP A 231 0.86 -3.04 -14.64
CA ASP A 231 1.17 -1.63 -14.85
C ASP A 231 1.43 -0.92 -13.52
N ILE A 232 2.03 0.28 -13.58
CA ILE A 232 2.32 1.11 -12.41
C ILE A 232 1.56 2.43 -12.48
N VAL A 233 0.91 2.79 -11.37
CA VAL A 233 0.37 4.14 -11.13
C VAL A 233 1.19 4.83 -10.04
N VAL A 234 1.58 6.08 -10.26
CA VAL A 234 2.38 6.88 -9.32
C VAL A 234 1.66 8.19 -9.01
N ALA A 235 1.48 8.52 -7.73
CA ALA A 235 1.04 9.86 -7.33
C ALA A 235 2.23 10.82 -7.18
N ASN A 236 2.18 11.96 -7.87
CA ASN A 236 3.25 12.95 -7.89
C ASN A 236 2.84 14.20 -7.09
N VAL A 237 3.30 14.29 -5.85
CA VAL A 237 2.76 15.23 -4.86
C VAL A 237 2.97 16.70 -5.27
N ASN A 238 4.11 17.02 -5.88
CA ASN A 238 4.42 18.37 -6.34
C ASN A 238 3.93 18.63 -7.77
N GLY A 239 3.62 17.56 -8.51
CA GLY A 239 3.07 17.65 -9.87
C GLY A 239 1.55 17.83 -9.92
N ASN A 240 0.84 17.59 -8.82
CA ASN A 240 -0.63 17.55 -8.75
C ASN A 240 -1.24 16.67 -9.86
N ASN A 241 -0.60 15.52 -10.07
CA ASN A 241 -0.99 14.54 -11.07
C ASN A 241 -0.63 13.13 -10.61
N ILE A 242 -1.16 12.16 -11.33
CA ILE A 242 -0.63 10.80 -11.37
C ILE A 242 0.07 10.55 -12.69
N SER A 243 0.99 9.58 -12.67
CA SER A 243 1.57 8.97 -13.86
C SER A 243 1.20 7.51 -13.95
N VAL A 244 0.89 7.06 -15.16
CA VAL A 244 0.61 5.65 -15.50
C VAL A 244 1.70 5.15 -16.43
N LEU A 245 2.36 4.07 -16.07
CA LEU A 245 3.40 3.41 -16.86
C LEU A 245 2.93 1.99 -17.17
N LEU A 246 2.71 1.70 -18.46
CA LEU A 246 2.24 0.38 -18.88
C LEU A 246 3.39 -0.64 -18.90
N GLY A 247 3.14 -1.83 -18.37
CA GLY A 247 4.10 -2.93 -18.32
C GLY A 247 4.27 -3.63 -19.67
N TYR A 248 5.47 -4.14 -19.92
CA TYR A 248 5.74 -5.00 -21.07
C TYR A 248 5.93 -6.48 -20.69
N GLY A 249 5.74 -6.84 -19.42
CA GLY A 249 5.80 -8.23 -18.95
C GLY A 249 7.19 -8.85 -18.99
N ASN A 250 8.22 -8.02 -19.03
CA ASN A 250 9.63 -8.43 -19.01
C ASN A 250 10.44 -7.57 -18.01
N GLY A 251 9.73 -6.96 -17.05
CA GLY A 251 10.24 -6.03 -16.06
C GLY A 251 10.41 -4.60 -16.58
N SER A 252 10.20 -4.36 -17.88
CA SER A 252 10.28 -3.00 -18.45
C SER A 252 8.92 -2.35 -18.64
N PHE A 253 8.92 -1.02 -18.64
CA PHE A 253 7.72 -0.20 -18.70
C PHE A 253 7.81 0.84 -19.83
N GLY A 254 6.65 1.22 -20.35
CA GLY A 254 6.51 2.31 -21.30
C GLY A 254 6.77 3.69 -20.69
N ASN A 255 6.72 4.72 -21.54
CA ASN A 255 6.76 6.10 -21.07
C ASN A 255 5.51 6.44 -20.24
N GLN A 256 5.68 7.28 -19.23
CA GLN A 256 4.58 7.76 -18.42
C GLN A 256 3.51 8.51 -19.23
N MET A 257 2.25 8.24 -18.89
CA MET A 257 1.09 9.05 -19.24
C MET A 257 0.62 9.78 -17.99
N THR A 258 0.48 11.10 -18.07
CA THR A 258 0.16 11.94 -16.90
C THR A 258 -1.31 12.35 -16.90
N TYR A 259 -1.96 12.27 -15.74
CA TYR A 259 -3.35 12.71 -15.55
C TYR A 259 -3.45 13.65 -14.35
N SER A 260 -4.09 14.80 -14.54
CA SER A 260 -4.26 15.79 -13.47
C SER A 260 -5.18 15.28 -12.37
N THR A 261 -4.81 15.59 -11.12
CA THR A 261 -5.59 15.31 -9.91
C THR A 261 -5.84 16.63 -9.15
N GLY A 262 -6.34 16.54 -7.92
CA GLY A 262 -6.28 17.64 -6.96
C GLY A 262 -4.85 17.88 -6.44
N SER A 263 -4.72 18.87 -5.57
CA SER A 263 -3.44 19.32 -5.00
C SER A 263 -2.87 18.32 -3.99
N TYR A 264 -1.54 18.12 -4.04
CA TYR A 264 -0.78 17.24 -3.16
C TYR A 264 -1.36 15.81 -3.05
N PRO A 265 -1.43 15.04 -4.16
CA PRO A 265 -1.88 13.66 -4.12
C PRO A 265 -0.98 12.81 -3.21
N GLN A 266 -1.58 12.02 -2.31
CA GLN A 266 -0.87 11.24 -1.29
C GLN A 266 -0.96 9.73 -1.46
N SER A 267 -2.09 9.23 -1.94
CA SER A 267 -2.39 7.80 -1.97
C SER A 267 -3.26 7.49 -3.18
N VAL A 268 -3.03 6.32 -3.78
CA VAL A 268 -3.71 5.82 -4.96
C VAL A 268 -4.29 4.45 -4.64
N ALA A 269 -5.49 4.16 -5.15
CA ALA A 269 -6.05 2.83 -5.22
C ALA A 269 -6.75 2.63 -6.57
N VAL A 270 -6.96 1.38 -6.95
CA VAL A 270 -7.53 0.98 -8.23
C VAL A 270 -8.71 0.03 -8.00
N GLY A 271 -9.73 0.14 -8.85
CA GLY A 271 -10.93 -0.68 -8.76
C GLY A 271 -11.94 -0.26 -9.81
N ASP A 272 -12.92 -1.11 -10.11
CA ASP A 272 -14.06 -0.75 -10.95
C ASP A 272 -15.10 -0.02 -10.10
N PHE A 273 -15.14 1.32 -10.17
CA PHE A 273 -16.05 2.14 -9.35
C PHE A 273 -17.35 2.50 -10.07
N ASN A 274 -17.49 2.11 -11.33
CA ASN A 274 -18.67 2.43 -12.15
C ASN A 274 -19.37 1.18 -12.72
N SER A 275 -18.88 -0.01 -12.37
CA SER A 275 -19.38 -1.32 -12.81
C SER A 275 -19.33 -1.55 -14.32
N ASP A 276 -18.37 -0.94 -15.01
CA ASP A 276 -18.16 -1.11 -16.45
C ASP A 276 -17.08 -2.17 -16.79
N THR A 277 -16.57 -2.84 -15.76
CA THR A 277 -15.51 -3.85 -15.76
C THR A 277 -14.10 -3.32 -16.02
N GLN A 278 -13.90 -2.02 -16.25
CA GLN A 278 -12.57 -1.43 -16.44
C GLN A 278 -12.05 -0.94 -15.09
N LEU A 279 -10.73 -1.04 -14.87
CA LEU A 279 -10.15 -0.48 -13.66
C LEU A 279 -10.12 1.04 -13.78
N ASP A 280 -10.67 1.69 -12.76
CA ASP A 280 -10.58 3.11 -12.51
C ASP A 280 -9.50 3.39 -11.46
N ILE A 281 -9.15 4.66 -11.30
CA ILE A 281 -8.18 5.12 -10.30
C ILE A 281 -8.85 6.09 -9.34
N VAL A 282 -8.65 5.90 -8.03
CA VAL A 282 -8.96 6.89 -7.00
C VAL A 282 -7.69 7.44 -6.36
N VAL A 283 -7.63 8.76 -6.13
CA VAL A 283 -6.47 9.47 -5.57
C VAL A 283 -6.89 10.37 -4.43
N ALA A 284 -6.30 10.24 -3.24
CA ALA A 284 -6.47 11.19 -2.13
C ALA A 284 -5.61 12.44 -2.34
N ASN A 285 -6.24 13.62 -2.36
CA ASN A 285 -5.62 14.93 -2.59
C ASN A 285 -5.58 15.73 -1.31
N ARG A 286 -4.46 15.64 -0.60
CA ARG A 286 -4.31 16.23 0.74
C ARG A 286 -4.46 17.74 0.75
N GLY A 287 -4.07 18.42 -0.32
CA GLY A 287 -4.11 19.88 -0.43
C GLY A 287 -5.51 20.44 -0.57
N ASP A 288 -6.39 19.71 -1.25
CA ASP A 288 -7.73 20.18 -1.59
C ASP A 288 -8.82 19.60 -0.68
N ASN A 289 -8.48 18.64 0.19
CA ASN A 289 -9.46 17.87 0.98
C ASN A 289 -10.48 17.17 0.07
N THR A 290 -9.99 16.51 -0.96
CA THR A 290 -10.80 15.76 -1.93
C THR A 290 -10.18 14.42 -2.26
N ILE A 291 -10.97 13.51 -2.81
CA ILE A 291 -10.48 12.46 -3.71
C ILE A 291 -10.74 12.84 -5.16
N SER A 292 -9.89 12.35 -6.06
CA SER A 292 -10.08 12.37 -7.51
C SER A 292 -10.40 10.96 -7.97
N VAL A 293 -11.46 10.76 -8.75
CA VAL A 293 -11.76 9.50 -9.42
C VAL A 293 -11.59 9.68 -10.93
N LEU A 294 -10.72 8.87 -11.53
CA LEU A 294 -10.43 8.88 -12.96
C LEU A 294 -10.94 7.56 -13.55
N LEU A 295 -11.93 7.64 -14.42
CA LEU A 295 -12.52 6.45 -15.04
C LEU A 295 -11.60 5.88 -16.11
N GLY A 296 -11.39 4.57 -16.10
CA GLY A 296 -10.58 3.85 -17.07
C GLY A 296 -11.33 3.63 -18.39
N TYR A 297 -10.59 3.60 -19.48
CA TYR A 297 -11.11 3.20 -20.80
C TYR A 297 -10.70 1.77 -21.20
N GLY A 298 -10.11 1.01 -20.26
CA GLY A 298 -9.72 -0.39 -20.44
C GLY A 298 -8.52 -0.63 -21.36
N ASN A 299 -7.83 0.42 -21.78
CA ASN A 299 -6.63 0.35 -22.62
C ASN A 299 -5.41 1.02 -21.94
N GLY A 300 -5.47 1.19 -20.61
CA GLY A 300 -4.46 1.93 -19.84
C GLY A 300 -4.57 3.45 -19.91
N SER A 301 -5.60 3.99 -20.58
CA SER A 301 -5.91 5.42 -20.56
C SER A 301 -7.13 5.77 -19.72
N PHE A 302 -7.16 7.00 -19.21
CA PHE A 302 -8.15 7.46 -18.23
C PHE A 302 -8.80 8.77 -18.63
N GLY A 303 -10.04 8.96 -18.19
CA GLY A 303 -10.77 10.21 -18.31
C GLY A 303 -10.23 11.32 -17.38
N SER A 304 -10.84 12.50 -17.48
CA SER A 304 -10.58 13.59 -16.53
C SER A 304 -11.05 13.24 -15.13
N GLN A 305 -10.34 13.72 -14.11
CA GLN A 305 -10.73 13.57 -12.71
C GLN A 305 -12.16 14.08 -12.43
N MET A 306 -12.89 13.30 -11.64
CA MET A 306 -14.07 13.74 -10.90
C MET A 306 -13.69 13.92 -9.45
N ALA A 307 -13.87 15.14 -8.92
CA ALA A 307 -13.49 15.46 -7.55
C ALA A 307 -14.67 15.27 -6.59
N TYR A 308 -14.42 14.61 -5.46
CA TYR A 308 -15.36 14.44 -4.36
C TYR A 308 -14.72 14.96 -3.07
N SER A 309 -15.41 15.79 -2.31
CA SER A 309 -14.91 16.32 -1.04
C SER A 309 -14.65 15.19 -0.03
N THR A 310 -13.76 15.40 0.93
CA THR A 310 -13.51 14.46 2.04
C THR A 310 -13.46 15.22 3.36
N GLY A 311 -13.02 14.54 4.43
CA GLY A 311 -12.49 15.21 5.61
C GLY A 311 -11.17 15.96 5.31
N SER A 312 -10.58 16.55 6.35
CA SER A 312 -9.33 17.30 6.23
C SER A 312 -8.13 16.38 6.01
N TYR A 313 -7.18 16.84 5.20
CA TYR A 313 -5.90 16.18 4.96
C TYR A 313 -6.01 14.67 4.65
N PRO A 314 -6.75 14.26 3.60
CA PRO A 314 -6.85 12.86 3.22
C PRO A 314 -5.45 12.30 2.91
N GLN A 315 -5.11 11.18 3.54
CA GLN A 315 -3.76 10.62 3.59
C GLN A 315 -3.65 9.24 2.93
N SER A 316 -4.66 8.40 3.10
CA SER A 316 -4.70 7.03 2.57
C SER A 316 -6.09 6.72 2.03
N VAL A 317 -6.15 5.93 0.96
CA VAL A 317 -7.39 5.34 0.44
C VAL A 317 -7.32 3.82 0.55
N ALA A 318 -8.45 3.20 0.87
CA ALA A 318 -8.68 1.77 0.74
C ALA A 318 -10.00 1.56 -0.02
N VAL A 319 -10.11 0.45 -0.76
CA VAL A 319 -11.25 0.17 -1.64
C VAL A 319 -11.72 -1.27 -1.44
N GLY A 320 -13.01 -1.50 -1.58
CA GLY A 320 -13.65 -2.77 -1.33
C GLY A 320 -15.16 -2.63 -1.29
N ASP A 321 -15.92 -3.72 -1.40
CA ASP A 321 -17.36 -3.69 -1.14
C ASP A 321 -17.59 -3.74 0.38
N PHE A 322 -17.77 -2.57 1.01
CA PHE A 322 -17.93 -2.46 2.46
C PHE A 322 -19.39 -2.59 2.89
N ASN A 323 -20.33 -2.43 1.96
CA ASN A 323 -21.77 -2.41 2.25
C ASN A 323 -22.55 -3.62 1.69
N SER A 324 -21.85 -4.56 1.03
CA SER A 324 -22.39 -5.76 0.40
C SER A 324 -23.38 -5.51 -0.75
N ASP A 325 -23.23 -4.41 -1.49
CA ASP A 325 -24.05 -4.08 -2.66
C ASP A 325 -23.40 -4.47 -4.00
N THR A 326 -22.26 -5.15 -3.98
CA THR A 326 -21.45 -5.57 -5.13
C THR A 326 -20.77 -4.44 -5.90
N GLN A 327 -20.85 -3.20 -5.42
CA GLN A 327 -20.10 -2.07 -5.95
C GLN A 327 -18.93 -1.74 -5.02
N LEU A 328 -17.81 -1.29 -5.59
CA LEU A 328 -16.68 -0.87 -4.77
C LEU A 328 -16.97 0.46 -4.08
N ASP A 329 -16.82 0.46 -2.78
CA ASP A 329 -16.79 1.62 -1.91
C ASP A 329 -15.34 2.12 -1.72
N ILE A 330 -15.22 3.37 -1.25
CA ILE A 330 -13.94 4.05 -1.02
C ILE A 330 -13.90 4.54 0.44
N VAL A 331 -12.92 4.07 1.20
CA VAL A 331 -12.63 4.53 2.56
C VAL A 331 -11.41 5.45 2.53
N VAL A 332 -11.51 6.61 3.18
CA VAL A 332 -10.45 7.62 3.20
C VAL A 332 -10.01 7.92 4.64
N ALA A 333 -8.73 7.74 4.92
CA ALA A 333 -8.12 8.20 6.17
C ALA A 333 -7.86 9.70 6.11
N ASN A 334 -8.48 10.45 7.02
CA ASN A 334 -8.37 11.90 7.15
C ASN A 334 -7.61 12.25 8.45
N ARG A 335 -6.94 13.41 8.49
CA ARG A 335 -6.10 13.85 9.62
C ARG A 335 -6.42 15.25 10.09
#